data_AF-Q93DW0-F1
#
_entry.id   AF-Q93DW0-F1
#
_cell.length_a   1.000
_cell.length_b   1.000
_cell.length_c   1.000
_cell.angle_alpha   90.00
_cell.angle_beta   90.00
_cell.angle_gamma   90.00
#
_symmetry.space_group_name_H-M   'P 1'
#
loop_
_entity.id
_entity.type
_entity.pdbx_description
1 polymer ?
#
loop_
_entity_poly.entity_id
_entity_poly.type
_entity_poly.pdbx_seq_one_letter_code
_entity_poly.pdbx_strand_id
1 'polypeptide(L)'
;MGNMSKIPAGQFAAMSAPLLRLTEAKYLFDQFKSARNAEPNHGLFLLTVYFDSLLFCLVSIEEMADTPTRKKLCAVPSFLFFKALRNITTHHIVLSGIKGKFERPISRIVSVGVGCQVEFSEQFFLLPDKLRNIFDSVLKERPYEKRTLDAAQSYLSQIEETGRQIMIVDLIQTVISEVEPHVA
;
A
#
# COMPACT_ATOMS: atom_id res chain seq x y z
N MET A 1 -14.61 -11.31 10.81
CA MET A 1 -14.70 -12.15 9.61
C MET A 1 -15.73 -11.55 8.67
N GLY A 2 -15.30 -10.70 7.73
CA GLY A 2 -16.16 -10.33 6.60
C GLY A 2 -16.03 -11.42 5.56
N ASN A 3 -17.10 -12.15 5.28
CA ASN A 3 -17.19 -13.02 4.12
C ASN A 3 -17.01 -12.13 2.87
N MET A 4 -15.81 -12.10 2.29
CA MET A 4 -15.76 -11.93 0.84
C MET A 4 -16.42 -13.17 0.27
N SER A 5 -17.70 -13.01 -0.06
CA SER A 5 -18.47 -13.92 -0.88
C SER A 5 -17.57 -14.41 -2.02
N LYS A 6 -17.43 -15.74 -2.17
CA LYS A 6 -16.83 -16.33 -3.37
C LYS A 6 -17.47 -15.63 -4.57
N ILE A 7 -16.69 -14.88 -5.33
CA ILE A 7 -17.20 -14.20 -6.52
C ILE A 7 -17.69 -15.31 -7.45
N PRO A 8 -18.99 -15.37 -7.78
CA PRO A 8 -19.50 -16.39 -8.69
C PRO A 8 -18.72 -16.35 -10.00
N ALA A 9 -18.40 -17.51 -10.58
CA ALA A 9 -17.58 -17.59 -11.80
C ALA A 9 -18.13 -16.72 -12.95
N GLY A 10 -19.46 -16.60 -13.05
CA GLY A 10 -20.10 -15.72 -14.04
C GLY A 10 -19.90 -14.23 -13.78
N GLN A 11 -19.80 -13.78 -12.52
CA GLN A 11 -19.47 -12.39 -12.19
C GLN A 11 -17.99 -12.12 -12.43
N PHE A 12 -17.12 -13.07 -12.08
CA PHE A 12 -15.68 -12.97 -12.35
C PHE A 12 -15.39 -12.81 -13.86
N ALA A 13 -16.06 -13.60 -14.70
CA ALA A 13 -15.89 -13.55 -16.16
C ALA A 13 -16.42 -12.25 -16.80
N ALA A 14 -17.30 -11.52 -16.13
CA ALA A 14 -17.88 -10.27 -16.62
C ALA A 14 -17.12 -9.01 -16.15
N MET A 15 -16.17 -9.14 -15.22
CA MET A 15 -15.39 -8.00 -14.73
C MET A 15 -14.41 -7.51 -15.79
N SER A 16 -14.29 -6.19 -15.90
CA SER A 16 -13.17 -5.60 -16.64
C SER A 16 -11.85 -5.95 -15.94
N ALA A 17 -10.74 -6.02 -16.68
CA ALA A 17 -9.43 -6.30 -16.08
C ALA A 17 -9.04 -5.30 -14.95
N PRO A 18 -9.31 -3.98 -15.09
CA PRO A 18 -9.13 -3.03 -14.00
C PRO A 18 -9.98 -3.31 -12.75
N LEU A 19 -11.26 -3.68 -12.94
CA LEU A 19 -12.16 -4.01 -11.83
C LEU A 19 -11.73 -5.30 -11.12
N LEU A 20 -11.23 -6.28 -11.87
CA LEU A 20 -10.64 -7.49 -11.31
C LEU A 20 -9.44 -7.16 -10.42
N ARG A 21 -8.51 -6.31 -10.90
CA ARG A 21 -7.34 -5.87 -10.10
C ARG A 21 -7.72 -5.10 -8.84
N LEU A 22 -8.73 -4.23 -8.92
CA LEU A 22 -9.27 -3.56 -7.74
C LEU A 22 -9.86 -4.55 -6.73
N THR A 23 -10.56 -5.57 -7.23
CA THR A 23 -11.15 -6.62 -6.39
C THR A 23 -10.07 -7.47 -5.70
N GLU A 24 -9.00 -7.82 -6.42
CA GLU A 24 -7.81 -8.47 -5.84
C GLU A 24 -7.15 -7.59 -4.76
N ALA A 25 -6.98 -6.29 -5.02
CA ALA A 25 -6.41 -5.37 -4.04
C ALA A 25 -7.27 -5.27 -2.77
N LYS A 26 -8.60 -5.21 -2.90
CA LYS A 26 -9.54 -5.27 -1.77
C LYS A 26 -9.42 -6.58 -1.00
N TYR A 27 -9.28 -7.70 -1.71
CA TYR A 27 -9.08 -9.00 -1.08
C TYR A 27 -7.80 -9.03 -0.25
N LEU A 28 -6.69 -8.60 -0.84
CA LEU A 28 -5.38 -8.54 -0.18
C LEU A 28 -5.40 -7.57 0.99
N PHE A 29 -6.19 -6.49 0.92
CA PHE A 29 -6.36 -5.59 2.04
C PHE A 29 -7.05 -6.26 3.22
N ASP A 30 -8.10 -7.05 2.98
CA ASP A 30 -8.75 -7.82 4.04
C ASP A 30 -7.82 -8.87 4.65
N GLN A 31 -6.97 -9.52 3.85
CA GLN A 31 -5.94 -10.43 4.34
C GLN A 31 -4.87 -9.70 5.16
N PHE A 32 -4.40 -8.54 4.69
CA PHE A 32 -3.48 -7.67 5.42
C PHE A 32 -4.07 -7.27 6.78
N LYS A 33 -5.34 -6.85 6.82
CA LYS A 33 -6.02 -6.51 8.08
C LYS A 33 -6.09 -7.68 9.05
N SER A 34 -6.30 -8.89 8.54
CA SER A 34 -6.43 -10.12 9.34
C SER A 34 -5.09 -10.66 9.84
N ALA A 35 -4.02 -10.50 9.05
CA ALA A 35 -2.67 -10.96 9.38
C ALA A 35 -2.11 -10.33 10.68
N ARG A 36 -2.63 -9.16 11.08
CA ARG A 36 -2.27 -8.47 12.32
C ARG A 36 -2.54 -9.27 13.59
N ASN A 37 -3.43 -10.26 13.51
CA ASN A 37 -3.84 -11.11 14.63
C ASN A 37 -3.12 -12.47 14.62
N ALA A 38 -2.20 -12.72 13.67
CA ALA A 38 -1.43 -13.95 13.63
C ALA A 38 -0.26 -13.91 14.62
N GLU A 39 0.34 -15.07 14.89
CA GLU A 39 1.57 -15.20 15.69
C GLU A 39 2.66 -14.24 15.18
N PRO A 40 3.45 -13.58 16.04
CA PRO A 40 4.24 -12.38 15.68
C PRO A 40 5.08 -12.52 14.40
N ASN A 41 5.93 -13.55 14.34
CA ASN A 41 6.81 -13.75 13.19
C ASN A 41 6.04 -14.15 11.93
N HIS A 42 4.94 -14.87 12.10
CA HIS A 42 4.08 -15.27 10.98
C HIS A 42 3.23 -14.10 10.49
N GLY A 43 2.64 -13.32 11.40
CA GLY A 43 1.91 -12.09 11.14
C GLY A 43 2.76 -11.08 10.40
N LEU A 44 4.01 -10.86 10.82
CA LEU A 44 4.95 -9.99 10.14
C LEU A 44 5.22 -10.42 8.70
N PHE A 45 5.46 -11.71 8.51
CA PHE A 45 5.69 -12.30 7.20
C PHE A 45 4.44 -12.08 6.31
N LEU A 46 3.25 -12.41 6.81
CA LEU A 46 2.00 -12.24 6.10
C LEU A 46 1.70 -10.77 5.78
N LEU A 47 1.89 -9.85 6.73
CA LEU A 47 1.71 -8.42 6.51
C LEU A 47 2.63 -7.91 5.40
N THR A 48 3.88 -8.38 5.36
CA THR A 48 4.83 -8.04 4.30
C THR A 48 4.36 -8.55 2.95
N VAL A 49 4.03 -9.84 2.87
CA VAL A 49 3.57 -10.49 1.62
C VAL A 49 2.30 -9.85 1.08
N TYR A 50 1.30 -9.59 1.95
CA TYR A 50 0.05 -8.98 1.54
C TYR A 50 0.23 -7.52 1.16
N PHE A 51 1.09 -6.76 1.85
CA PHE A 51 1.38 -5.38 1.46
C PHE A 51 2.04 -5.30 0.09
N ASP A 52 3.07 -6.10 -0.18
CA ASP A 52 3.75 -6.10 -1.47
C ASP A 52 2.81 -6.53 -2.61
N SER A 53 2.02 -7.58 -2.38
CA SER A 53 1.00 -8.04 -3.34
C SER A 53 -0.06 -6.98 -3.60
N LEU A 54 -0.47 -6.25 -2.55
CA LEU A 54 -1.46 -5.18 -2.65
C LEU A 54 -0.91 -4.00 -3.45
N LEU A 55 0.32 -3.55 -3.17
CA LEU A 55 0.98 -2.50 -3.93
C LEU A 55 1.03 -2.83 -5.41
N PHE A 56 1.38 -4.08 -5.73
CA PHE A 56 1.40 -4.57 -7.10
C PHE A 56 0.00 -4.50 -7.74
N CYS A 57 -1.00 -5.11 -7.11
CA CYS A 57 -2.36 -5.17 -7.66
C CYS A 57 -2.95 -3.77 -7.85
N LEU A 58 -2.82 -2.90 -6.85
CA LEU A 58 -3.34 -1.54 -6.89
C LEU A 58 -2.75 -0.74 -8.06
N VAL A 59 -1.43 -0.75 -8.22
CA VAL A 59 -0.77 0.01 -9.29
C VAL A 59 -1.03 -0.61 -10.67
N SER A 60 -1.19 -1.93 -10.75
CA SER A 60 -1.52 -2.62 -12.01
C SER A 60 -2.90 -2.25 -12.58
N ILE A 61 -3.80 -1.64 -11.79
CA ILE A 61 -5.08 -1.12 -12.27
C ILE A 61 -4.87 -0.14 -13.43
N GLU A 62 -3.89 0.77 -13.30
CA GLU A 62 -3.56 1.74 -14.34
C GLU A 62 -3.09 1.06 -15.63
N GLU A 63 -2.28 0.01 -15.51
CA GLU A 63 -1.71 -0.71 -16.66
C GLU A 63 -2.80 -1.42 -17.48
N MET A 64 -3.86 -1.86 -16.81
CA MET A 64 -4.99 -2.57 -17.42
C MET A 64 -6.12 -1.63 -17.89
N ALA A 65 -6.09 -0.36 -17.47
CA ALA A 65 -7.14 0.61 -17.74
C ALA A 65 -7.02 1.24 -19.14
N ASP A 66 -8.10 1.83 -19.65
CA ASP A 66 -8.07 2.63 -20.87
C ASP A 66 -7.45 4.02 -20.62
N THR A 67 -7.09 4.75 -21.70
CA THR A 67 -6.43 6.06 -21.58
C THR A 67 -7.22 7.08 -20.74
N PRO A 68 -8.55 7.23 -20.88
CA PRO A 68 -9.35 8.10 -20.02
C PRO A 68 -9.27 7.73 -18.54
N THR A 69 -9.40 6.45 -18.20
CA THR A 69 -9.35 5.99 -16.80
C THR A 69 -7.95 6.16 -16.21
N ARG A 70 -6.89 5.85 -16.97
CA ARG A 70 -5.50 6.13 -16.55
C ARG A 70 -5.28 7.58 -16.18
N LYS A 71 -5.84 8.52 -16.96
CA LYS A 71 -5.74 9.96 -16.64
C LYS A 71 -6.43 10.30 -15.33
N LYS A 72 -7.59 9.70 -15.04
CA LYS A 72 -8.29 9.89 -13.75
C LYS A 72 -7.48 9.32 -12.59
N LEU A 73 -6.98 8.09 -12.71
CA LEU A 73 -6.14 7.46 -11.68
C LEU A 73 -4.87 8.27 -11.40
N CYS A 74 -4.18 8.73 -12.44
CA CYS A 74 -3.01 9.59 -12.32
C CYS A 74 -3.30 11.00 -11.80
N ALA A 75 -4.56 11.37 -11.60
CA ALA A 75 -4.96 12.60 -10.93
C ALA A 75 -5.23 12.40 -9.42
N VAL A 76 -5.30 11.14 -8.95
CA VAL A 76 -5.51 10.81 -7.54
C VAL A 76 -4.17 10.86 -6.79
N PRO A 77 -3.97 11.77 -5.82
CA PRO A 77 -2.69 11.92 -5.12
C PRO A 77 -2.28 10.66 -4.35
N SER A 78 -3.21 10.02 -3.65
CA SER A 78 -2.95 8.78 -2.91
C SER A 78 -2.51 7.65 -3.86
N PHE A 79 -3.08 7.57 -5.07
CA PHE A 79 -2.68 6.59 -6.08
C PHE A 79 -1.24 6.81 -6.55
N LEU A 80 -0.86 8.06 -6.85
CA LEU A 80 0.52 8.39 -7.23
C LEU A 80 1.52 8.10 -6.09
N PHE A 81 1.11 8.33 -4.84
CA PHE A 81 1.90 7.95 -3.68
C PHE A 81 2.15 6.43 -3.61
N PHE A 82 1.10 5.62 -3.76
CA PHE A 82 1.23 4.17 -3.80
C PHE A 82 2.01 3.66 -5.01
N LYS A 83 1.92 4.35 -6.16
CA LYS A 83 2.75 4.08 -7.34
C LYS A 83 4.24 4.32 -7.06
N ALA A 84 4.57 5.42 -6.39
CA ALA A 84 5.95 5.68 -5.95
C ALA A 84 6.44 4.58 -4.98
N LEU A 85 5.62 4.20 -4.00
CA LEU A 85 5.96 3.11 -3.08
C LEU A 85 6.22 1.80 -3.83
N ARG A 86 5.35 1.41 -4.77
CA ARG A 86 5.53 0.21 -5.58
C ARG A 86 6.83 0.25 -6.39
N ASN A 87 7.14 1.37 -7.02
CA ASN A 87 8.37 1.51 -7.81
C ASN A 87 9.63 1.39 -6.95
N ILE A 88 9.57 1.83 -5.68
CA ILE A 88 10.65 1.63 -4.71
C ILE A 88 10.71 0.16 -4.28
N THR A 89 9.56 -0.45 -3.96
CA THR A 89 9.51 -1.84 -3.47
C THR A 89 9.96 -2.86 -4.49
N THR A 90 9.72 -2.60 -5.78
CA THR A 90 10.14 -3.46 -6.90
C THR A 90 11.66 -3.70 -6.92
N HIS A 91 12.45 -2.76 -6.39
CA HIS A 91 13.90 -2.88 -6.31
C HIS A 91 14.41 -3.14 -4.89
N HIS A 92 13.60 -2.83 -3.87
CA HIS A 92 13.98 -2.92 -2.46
C HIS A 92 12.77 -3.30 -1.61
N ILE A 93 12.69 -4.51 -1.07
CA ILE A 93 11.57 -4.87 -0.19
C ILE A 93 11.57 -3.95 1.04
N VAL A 94 10.64 -2.99 1.06
CA VAL A 94 10.51 -1.92 2.05
C VAL A 94 10.27 -2.45 3.47
N LEU A 95 9.79 -3.69 3.58
CA LEU A 95 9.39 -4.35 4.82
C LEU A 95 10.31 -5.51 5.27
N SER A 96 11.22 -6.01 4.42
CA SER A 96 11.99 -7.22 4.75
C SER A 96 13.00 -6.96 5.87
N GLY A 97 13.18 -7.95 6.74
CA GLY A 97 14.15 -7.97 7.83
C GLY A 97 15.62 -7.83 7.40
N ILE A 98 15.91 -7.83 6.09
CA ILE A 98 17.25 -7.81 5.51
C ILE A 98 17.67 -6.35 5.23
N LYS A 99 18.96 -6.05 5.34
CA LYS A 99 19.51 -4.71 5.07
C LYS A 99 19.33 -4.37 3.58
N GLY A 100 18.42 -3.44 3.27
CA GLY A 100 18.21 -2.92 1.93
C GLY A 100 19.15 -1.75 1.58
N LYS A 101 19.05 -1.26 0.34
CA LYS A 101 19.73 -0.02 -0.11
C LYS A 101 19.33 1.20 0.72
N PHE A 102 18.06 1.24 1.10
CA PHE A 102 17.45 2.33 1.85
C PHE A 102 17.17 1.93 3.29
N GLU A 103 17.14 2.91 4.18
CA GLU A 103 16.55 2.73 5.49
C GLU A 103 15.06 2.43 5.37
N ARG A 104 14.50 1.70 6.36
CA ARG A 104 13.08 1.33 6.35
C ARG A 104 12.20 2.56 6.56
N PRO A 105 11.34 2.93 5.60
CA PRO A 105 10.37 4.03 5.77
C PRO A 105 9.07 3.58 6.44
N ILE A 106 8.94 2.29 6.78
CA ILE A 106 7.81 1.74 7.53
C ILE A 106 8.36 1.15 8.83
N SER A 107 7.71 1.48 9.94
CA SER A 107 7.96 0.90 11.25
C SER A 107 6.72 0.19 11.76
N ARG A 108 6.89 -0.58 12.84
CA ARG A 108 5.81 -1.34 13.46
C ARG A 108 5.71 -1.07 14.95
N ILE A 109 4.50 -1.13 15.48
CA ILE A 109 4.24 -1.19 16.92
C ILE A 109 3.99 -2.66 17.28
N VAL A 110 4.65 -3.14 18.34
CA VAL A 110 4.39 -4.45 18.92
C VAL A 110 3.99 -4.22 20.38
N SER A 111 2.70 -4.34 20.67
CA SER A 111 2.21 -4.34 22.05
C SER A 111 2.50 -5.69 22.68
N VAL A 112 3.23 -5.72 23.79
CA VAL A 112 3.43 -6.92 24.60
C VAL A 112 2.81 -6.66 25.96
N GLY A 113 1.67 -7.29 26.23
CA GLY A 113 1.06 -7.24 27.56
C GLY A 113 1.92 -8.00 28.56
N VAL A 114 2.53 -7.29 29.53
CA VAL A 114 3.22 -7.95 30.64
C VAL A 114 2.16 -8.41 31.65
N GLY A 115 1.99 -9.73 31.83
CA GLY A 115 1.08 -10.32 32.81
C GLY A 115 -0.37 -10.55 32.35
N CYS A 116 -0.68 -10.34 31.08
CA CYS A 116 -1.95 -10.70 30.43
C CYS A 116 -1.69 -11.65 29.24
N GLN A 117 -2.72 -12.25 28.64
CA GLN A 117 -2.55 -12.93 27.35
C GLN A 117 -1.93 -11.95 26.35
N VAL A 118 -0.96 -12.42 25.57
CA VAL A 118 -0.21 -11.55 24.68
C VAL A 118 -1.11 -11.11 23.53
N GLU A 119 -1.58 -9.86 23.58
CA GLU A 119 -2.29 -9.24 22.47
C GLU A 119 -1.29 -8.62 21.51
N PHE A 120 -0.89 -9.38 20.49
CA PHE A 120 -0.13 -8.84 19.38
C PHE A 120 -1.08 -8.12 18.43
N SER A 121 -0.99 -6.79 18.38
CA SER A 121 -1.51 -6.00 17.25
C SER A 121 -0.31 -5.44 16.50
N GLU A 122 0.13 -6.14 15.47
CA GLU A 122 1.15 -5.58 14.59
C GLU A 122 0.52 -4.50 13.71
N GLN A 123 0.97 -3.26 13.87
CA GLN A 123 0.49 -2.14 13.07
C GLN A 123 1.66 -1.44 12.38
N PHE A 124 1.56 -1.29 11.06
CA PHE A 124 2.54 -0.57 10.26
C PHE A 124 2.20 0.91 10.17
N PHE A 125 3.21 1.74 10.34
CA PHE A 125 3.13 3.18 10.18
C PHE A 125 4.31 3.72 9.39
N LEU A 126 4.11 4.84 8.70
CA LEU A 126 5.15 5.50 7.92
C LEU A 126 6.10 6.32 8.79
N LEU A 127 7.35 6.40 8.33
CA LEU A 127 8.39 7.32 8.79
C LEU A 127 8.66 8.34 7.67
N PRO A 128 7.98 9.51 7.67
CA PRO A 128 8.01 10.44 6.55
C PRO A 128 9.41 10.92 6.16
N ASP A 129 10.26 11.25 7.13
CA ASP A 129 11.62 11.72 6.87
C ASP A 129 12.46 10.69 6.11
N LYS A 130 12.31 9.40 6.46
CA LYS A 130 12.99 8.32 5.75
C LYS A 130 12.45 8.19 4.33
N LEU A 131 11.15 8.34 4.14
CA LEU A 131 10.53 8.25 2.83
C LEU A 131 10.94 9.43 1.93
N ARG A 132 11.05 10.65 2.46
CA ARG A 132 11.59 11.82 1.74
C ARG A 132 13.03 11.58 1.28
N ASN A 133 13.89 11.09 2.18
CA ASN A 133 15.27 10.75 1.83
C ASN A 133 15.34 9.71 0.70
N ILE A 134 14.45 8.72 0.71
CA ILE A 134 14.35 7.73 -0.37
C ILE A 134 13.93 8.39 -1.67
N PHE A 135 12.89 9.23 -1.66
CA PHE A 135 12.43 9.95 -2.84
C PHE A 135 13.54 10.81 -3.45
N ASP A 136 14.29 11.55 -2.63
CA ASP A 136 15.41 12.37 -3.08
C ASP A 136 16.54 11.54 -3.69
N SER A 137 16.90 10.42 -3.04
CA SER A 137 17.91 9.49 -3.57
C SER A 137 17.46 8.87 -4.90
N VAL A 138 16.20 8.45 -5.00
CA VAL A 138 15.65 7.87 -6.22
C VAL A 138 15.62 8.92 -7.34
N LEU A 139 15.24 10.17 -7.04
CA LEU A 139 15.16 11.23 -8.04
C LEU A 139 16.54 11.58 -8.62
N LYS A 140 17.60 11.53 -7.81
CA LYS A 140 18.99 11.69 -8.28
C LYS A 140 19.40 10.62 -9.28
N GLU A 141 18.94 9.38 -9.09
CA GLU A 141 19.25 8.25 -9.97
C GLU A 141 18.32 8.13 -11.17
N ARG A 142 17.05 8.54 -11.01
CA ARG A 142 15.96 8.41 -11.98
C ARG A 142 15.20 9.72 -12.14
N PRO A 143 15.77 10.74 -12.80
CA PRO A 143 15.13 12.05 -12.95
C PRO A 143 13.79 12.03 -13.69
N TYR A 144 13.54 11.01 -14.51
CA TYR A 144 12.30 10.85 -15.25
C TYR A 144 11.10 10.49 -14.36
N GLU A 145 11.30 10.05 -13.11
CA GLU A 145 10.22 9.78 -12.15
C GLU A 145 9.74 11.04 -11.40
N LYS A 146 10.32 12.22 -11.70
CA LYS A 146 10.08 13.49 -11.00
C LYS A 146 8.60 13.77 -10.73
N ARG A 147 7.75 13.69 -11.76
CA ARG A 147 6.32 13.99 -11.60
C ARG A 147 5.63 13.12 -10.55
N THR A 148 5.94 11.82 -10.53
CA THR A 148 5.34 10.87 -9.58
C THR A 148 5.87 11.11 -8.17
N LEU A 149 7.18 11.36 -8.04
CA LEU A 149 7.83 11.60 -6.75
C LEU A 149 7.44 12.95 -6.13
N ASP A 150 7.33 14.02 -6.93
CA ASP A 150 6.86 15.34 -6.46
C ASP A 150 5.41 15.26 -5.95
N ALA A 151 4.55 14.51 -6.66
CA ALA A 151 3.18 14.26 -6.22
C ALA A 151 3.12 13.43 -4.93
N ALA A 152 3.96 12.38 -4.84
CA ALA A 152 4.07 11.56 -3.63
C ALA A 152 4.56 12.37 -2.42
N GLN A 153 5.54 13.26 -2.62
CA GLN A 153 6.03 14.17 -1.57
C GLN A 153 4.97 15.17 -1.12
N SER A 154 4.21 15.72 -2.07
CA SER A 154 3.11 16.64 -1.78
C SER A 154 2.03 15.94 -0.95
N TYR A 155 1.64 14.73 -1.34
CA TYR A 155 0.67 13.93 -0.58
C TYR A 155 1.20 13.55 0.81
N LEU A 156 2.47 13.16 0.92
CA LEU A 156 3.12 12.86 2.20
C LEU A 156 3.07 14.07 3.15
N SER A 157 3.32 15.27 2.64
CA SER A 157 3.23 16.51 3.43
C SER A 157 1.80 16.78 3.91
N GLN A 158 0.80 16.60 3.04
CA GLN A 158 -0.62 16.78 3.40
C GLN A 158 -1.08 15.84 4.52
N ILE A 159 -0.67 14.57 4.48
CA ILE A 159 -1.06 13.60 5.53
C ILE A 159 -0.31 13.85 6.85
N GLU A 160 0.89 14.45 6.81
CA GLU A 160 1.63 14.87 8.01
C GLU A 160 1.02 16.08 8.71
N GLU A 161 0.42 17.01 7.96
CA GLU A 161 -0.28 18.18 8.52
C GLU A 161 -1.43 17.79 9.46
N THR A 162 -1.92 16.55 9.37
CA THR A 162 -2.93 16.01 10.30
C THR A 162 -2.41 15.85 11.73
N GLY A 163 -1.08 15.85 11.93
CA GLY A 163 -0.42 15.67 13.23
C GLY A 163 -0.59 14.27 13.84
N ARG A 164 -1.19 13.32 13.10
CA ARG A 164 -1.44 11.95 13.55
C ARG A 164 -0.36 11.01 13.01
N GLN A 165 -0.15 9.90 13.71
CA GLN A 165 0.66 8.82 13.19
C GLN A 165 0.03 8.27 11.90
N ILE A 166 0.83 8.18 10.84
CA ILE A 166 0.35 7.80 9.51
C ILE A 166 0.31 6.27 9.40
N MET A 167 -0.85 5.70 9.65
CA MET A 167 -1.05 4.26 9.62
C MET A 167 -1.20 3.75 8.18
N ILE A 168 -0.48 2.68 7.82
CA ILE A 168 -0.55 2.08 6.48
C ILE A 168 -1.96 1.58 6.16
N VAL A 169 -2.67 1.04 7.16
CA VAL A 169 -4.05 0.57 6.99
C VAL A 169 -4.99 1.69 6.54
N ASP A 170 -4.83 2.90 7.08
CA ASP A 170 -5.67 4.05 6.76
C ASP A 170 -5.36 4.55 5.35
N LEU A 171 -4.07 4.60 4.99
CA LEU A 171 -3.65 4.98 3.64
C LEU A 171 -4.17 4.01 2.57
N ILE A 172 -4.15 2.70 2.83
CA ILE A 172 -4.69 1.69 1.92
C ILE A 172 -6.21 1.87 1.76
N GLN A 173 -6.92 2.11 2.87
CA GLN A 173 -8.36 2.37 2.81
C GLN A 173 -8.67 3.62 1.98
N THR A 174 -7.91 4.71 2.17
CA THR A 174 -8.07 5.95 1.41
C THR A 174 -7.86 5.71 -0.08
N VAL A 175 -6.75 5.09 -0.50
CA VAL A 175 -6.47 4.90 -1.93
C VAL A 175 -7.47 3.97 -2.60
N ILE A 176 -7.94 2.91 -1.91
CA ILE A 176 -9.02 2.05 -2.45
C ILE A 176 -10.30 2.86 -2.66
N SER A 177 -10.67 3.71 -1.69
CA SER A 177 -11.91 4.51 -1.75
C SER A 177 -11.87 5.59 -2.83
N GLU A 178 -10.69 6.15 -3.09
CA GLU A 178 -10.48 7.17 -4.14
C GLU A 178 -10.35 6.54 -5.54
N VAL A 179 -9.79 5.33 -5.64
CA VAL A 179 -9.64 4.62 -6.92
C VAL A 179 -10.97 4.03 -7.39
N GLU A 180 -11.76 3.44 -6.49
CA GLU A 180 -12.97 2.69 -6.82
C GLU A 180 -13.96 3.40 -7.77
N PRO A 181 -14.31 4.68 -7.58
CA PRO A 181 -15.25 5.39 -8.46
C PRO A 181 -14.76 5.56 -9.91
N HIS A 182 -13.47 5.32 -10.17
CA HIS A 182 -12.88 5.44 -11.49
C HIS A 182 -12.81 4.12 -12.24
N VAL A 183 -13.01 2.99 -11.55
CA VAL A 183 -12.84 1.64 -12.09
C VAL A 183 -14.10 0.79 -12.05
N ALA A 184 -15.07 1.19 -11.22
CA ALA A 184 -16.38 0.54 -11.07
C ALA A 184 -17.30 0.76 -12.29
#